data_AF-A0A1E5RET0-F1
#
_entry.id   AF-A0A1E5RET0-F1
#
_cell.length_a   1.000
_cell.length_b   1.000
_cell.length_c   1.000
_cell.angle_alpha   90.00
_cell.angle_beta   90.00
_cell.angle_gamma   90.00
#
_symmetry.space_group_name_H-M   'P 1'
#
loop_
_entity.id
_entity.type
_entity.pdbx_description
1 polymer ?
#
loop_
_entity_poly.entity_id
_entity_poly.type
_entity_poly.pdbx_seq_one_letter_code
_entity_poly.pdbx_strand_id
1 'polypeptide(L)'
;MILGRKKLRLTLVFITAVVCVFTFVEVLSTFQLNKEIEHYKYIMKKKKNNPGFFDPINIKQIPYAAIENLHSKRVNENKDSNGDVLDWNKFAYVNYVADAEYLCNTNVMFKKLLDSGTKAKLVLLVTSDLLEEPNSDIDVEAKLQDLKELSENQVLIKQIEPIYKPKDGTEWKNSLSKLLVFNETLYDRIVYMDNDALLRGETTNLDELFFLPSYIDFAAPLTYWMFTSSKIAHAYHEVANVEKWSTRLDKYIDESFLSAKKEDAYQFYNGLPNLPPSLYLSESKNIASEILESTSTISLSSTVKSLYATKNKNDVAKFASDLMVIKPSQELFDTIYTDLIPRNLKRKEKYDMDVINEEMYDLKKIIYYQFKLFKKLKKAFVPNVLVLPAREYGLLSGSLRNPKHYDFLKHDCIGYYDGIEKDAKNEKIEDIVAKWNKYTHFSDYPMGKPWYYDKSDDFECEIKDNLEDTEGACKTWQHDFRAFISEYEAVC
;
A
#
# COMPACT_ATOMS: atom_id res chain seq x y z
N MET A 1 -14.53 -42.81 -31.80
CA MET A 1 -14.57 -43.89 -30.78
C MET A 1 -15.64 -43.54 -29.75
N ILE A 2 -16.86 -44.07 -29.90
CA ILE A 2 -18.01 -43.74 -29.04
C ILE A 2 -17.87 -44.55 -27.75
N LEU A 3 -17.63 -43.89 -26.60
CA LEU A 3 -17.64 -44.57 -25.30
C LEU A 3 -19.02 -45.20 -25.08
N GLY A 4 -19.07 -46.52 -24.85
CA GLY A 4 -20.33 -47.22 -24.54
C GLY A 4 -20.99 -46.67 -23.28
N ARG A 5 -22.32 -46.49 -23.30
CA ARG A 5 -23.15 -45.89 -22.22
C ARG A 5 -22.81 -46.39 -20.80
N LYS A 6 -22.42 -47.66 -20.62
CA LYS A 6 -21.99 -48.22 -19.33
C LYS A 6 -20.67 -47.62 -18.82
N LYS A 7 -19.67 -47.45 -19.68
CA LYS A 7 -18.39 -46.81 -19.32
C LYS A 7 -18.62 -45.35 -18.95
N LEU A 8 -19.48 -44.64 -19.68
CA LEU A 8 -19.84 -43.24 -19.36
C LEU A 8 -20.49 -43.10 -17.97
N ARG A 9 -21.41 -44.01 -17.60
CA ARG A 9 -22.03 -44.02 -16.26
C ARG A 9 -21.02 -44.32 -15.15
N LEU A 10 -20.13 -45.28 -15.35
CA LEU A 10 -19.07 -45.62 -14.40
C LEU A 10 -18.09 -44.45 -14.21
N THR A 11 -17.68 -43.80 -15.30
CA THR A 11 -16.85 -42.59 -15.23
C THR A 11 -17.56 -41.46 -14.51
N LEU A 12 -18.85 -41.24 -14.76
CA LEU A 12 -19.63 -40.22 -14.04
C LEU A 12 -19.69 -40.51 -12.54
N VAL A 13 -20.00 -41.75 -12.14
CA VAL A 13 -20.04 -42.17 -10.72
C VAL A 13 -18.68 -41.98 -10.06
N PHE A 14 -17.59 -42.35 -10.73
CA PHE A 14 -16.23 -42.14 -10.21
C PHE A 14 -15.92 -40.66 -10.02
N ILE A 15 -16.21 -39.82 -11.01
CA ILE A 15 -16.03 -38.36 -10.91
C ILE A 15 -16.86 -37.81 -9.75
N THR A 16 -18.13 -38.22 -9.62
CA THR A 16 -18.99 -37.78 -8.51
C THR A 16 -18.42 -38.20 -7.15
N ALA A 17 -17.94 -39.44 -7.01
CA ALA A 17 -17.34 -39.92 -5.76
C ALA A 17 -16.08 -39.11 -5.41
N VAL A 18 -15.21 -38.86 -6.38
CA VAL A 18 -14.01 -38.03 -6.20
C VAL A 18 -14.40 -36.60 -5.77
N VAL A 19 -15.38 -35.99 -6.43
CA VAL A 19 -15.90 -34.66 -6.06
C VAL A 19 -16.45 -34.66 -4.64
N CYS A 20 -17.23 -35.66 -4.24
CA CYS A 20 -17.76 -35.78 -2.89
C CYS A 20 -16.65 -35.90 -1.81
N VAL A 21 -15.58 -36.63 -2.09
CA VAL A 21 -14.46 -36.74 -1.15
C VAL A 21 -13.73 -35.40 -1.01
N PHE A 22 -13.43 -34.72 -2.12
CA PHE A 22 -12.76 -33.42 -2.09
C PHE A 22 -13.61 -32.37 -1.37
N THR A 23 -14.91 -32.28 -1.67
CA THR A 23 -15.79 -31.32 -0.99
C THR A 23 -15.92 -31.64 0.51
N PHE A 24 -15.98 -32.92 0.88
CA PHE A 24 -15.99 -33.32 2.29
C PHE A 24 -14.71 -32.91 3.03
N VAL A 25 -13.54 -33.14 2.43
CA VAL A 25 -12.24 -32.73 3.00
C VAL A 25 -12.15 -31.20 3.13
N GLU A 26 -12.61 -30.46 2.13
CA GLU A 26 -12.65 -29.00 2.13
C GLU A 26 -13.55 -28.46 3.26
N VAL A 27 -14.76 -29.02 3.42
CA VAL A 27 -15.70 -28.68 4.50
C VAL A 27 -15.10 -28.98 5.87
N LEU A 28 -14.50 -30.16 6.06
CA LEU A 28 -13.87 -30.53 7.32
C LEU A 28 -12.69 -29.61 7.67
N SER A 29 -11.82 -29.32 6.69
CA SER A 29 -10.67 -28.44 6.87
C SER A 29 -11.12 -27.03 7.22
N THR A 30 -12.15 -26.52 6.54
CA THR A 30 -12.77 -25.22 6.82
C THR A 30 -13.34 -25.18 8.24
N PHE A 31 -14.06 -26.22 8.65
CA PHE A 31 -14.64 -26.30 9.99
C PHE A 31 -13.58 -26.34 11.09
N GLN A 32 -12.52 -27.13 10.91
CA GLN A 32 -11.40 -27.20 11.86
C GLN A 32 -10.70 -25.85 11.97
N LEU A 33 -10.35 -25.24 10.84
CA LEU A 33 -9.67 -23.95 10.80
C LEU A 33 -10.52 -22.84 11.44
N ASN A 34 -11.84 -22.84 11.24
CA ASN A 34 -12.74 -21.89 11.91
C ASN A 34 -12.70 -22.03 13.43
N LYS A 35 -12.79 -23.26 13.95
CA LYS A 35 -12.72 -23.49 15.39
C LYS A 35 -11.39 -23.00 15.96
N GLU A 36 -10.30 -23.19 15.23
CA GLU A 36 -8.99 -22.69 15.63
C GLU A 36 -8.94 -21.15 15.61
N ILE A 37 -9.38 -20.50 14.52
CA ILE A 37 -9.41 -19.04 14.41
C ILE A 37 -10.24 -18.44 15.54
N GLU A 38 -11.44 -18.95 15.81
CA GLU A 38 -12.30 -18.50 16.91
C GLU A 38 -11.62 -18.69 18.28
N HIS A 39 -10.97 -19.83 18.49
CA HIS A 39 -10.20 -20.08 19.70
C HIS A 39 -9.07 -19.05 19.89
N TYR A 40 -8.34 -18.72 18.82
CA TYR A 40 -7.27 -17.74 18.90
C TYR A 40 -7.80 -16.30 18.99
N LYS A 41 -8.89 -15.93 18.32
CA LYS A 41 -9.58 -14.64 18.53
C LYS A 41 -9.92 -14.45 20.01
N TYR A 42 -10.46 -15.50 20.65
CA TYR A 42 -10.74 -15.48 22.09
C TYR A 42 -9.47 -15.32 22.95
N ILE A 43 -8.40 -16.08 22.65
CA ILE A 43 -7.13 -15.95 23.35
C ILE A 43 -6.56 -14.54 23.20
N MET A 44 -6.55 -13.99 21.98
CA MET A 44 -6.03 -12.65 21.69
C MET A 44 -6.78 -11.58 22.48
N LYS A 45 -8.12 -11.69 22.56
CA LYS A 45 -8.93 -10.78 23.38
C LYS A 45 -8.57 -10.82 24.87
N LYS A 46 -8.19 -11.99 25.40
CA LYS A 46 -7.80 -12.15 26.81
C LYS A 46 -6.32 -11.84 27.09
N LYS A 47 -5.46 -12.05 26.10
CA LYS A 47 -3.99 -11.97 26.24
C LYS A 47 -3.37 -10.85 25.42
N LYS A 48 -4.15 -9.82 25.05
CA LYS A 48 -3.70 -8.69 24.22
C LYS A 48 -2.38 -8.06 24.72
N ASN A 49 -2.19 -8.04 26.05
CA ASN A 49 -1.03 -7.43 26.70
C ASN A 49 0.07 -8.43 27.09
N ASN A 50 -0.02 -9.69 26.68
CA ASN A 50 0.94 -10.72 27.07
C ASN A 50 2.24 -10.62 26.23
N PRO A 51 3.42 -10.48 26.85
CA PRO A 51 4.68 -10.30 26.13
C PRO A 51 4.99 -11.34 25.06
N GLY A 52 5.37 -10.81 23.88
CA GLY A 52 5.80 -11.59 22.72
C GLY A 52 4.68 -12.35 22.00
N PHE A 53 3.43 -11.89 22.10
CA PHE A 53 2.29 -12.59 21.49
C PHE A 53 1.58 -11.70 20.48
N PHE A 54 2.11 -11.63 19.26
CA PHE A 54 1.53 -10.83 18.18
C PHE A 54 0.21 -11.42 17.66
N ASP A 55 -0.69 -10.54 17.22
CA ASP A 55 -1.95 -10.86 16.57
C ASP A 55 -1.70 -11.34 15.12
N PRO A 56 -1.96 -12.63 14.81
CA PRO A 56 -1.70 -13.20 13.49
C PRO A 56 -2.95 -13.19 12.60
N ILE A 57 -4.12 -12.80 13.12
CA ILE A 57 -5.42 -12.92 12.46
C ILE A 57 -5.84 -11.59 11.82
N ASN A 58 -5.31 -10.48 12.31
CA ASN A 58 -5.63 -9.15 11.80
C ASN A 58 -4.40 -8.47 11.19
N ILE A 59 -4.65 -7.76 10.08
CA ILE A 59 -3.73 -6.75 9.54
C ILE A 59 -4.00 -5.44 10.29
N LYS A 60 -2.95 -4.67 10.59
CA LYS A 60 -3.09 -3.43 11.37
C LYS A 60 -2.98 -2.20 10.48
N GLN A 61 -3.73 -1.17 10.88
CA GLN A 61 -3.60 0.20 10.36
C GLN A 61 -2.84 1.01 11.39
N ILE A 62 -1.90 1.85 10.96
CA ILE A 62 -1.17 2.74 11.86
C ILE A 62 -1.69 4.18 11.70
N PRO A 63 -2.29 4.80 12.73
CA PRO A 63 -2.73 6.18 12.61
C PRO A 63 -1.55 7.14 12.57
N TYR A 64 -1.71 8.30 11.94
CA TYR A 64 -0.64 9.27 11.75
C TYR A 64 0.00 9.72 13.07
N ALA A 65 -0.80 9.95 14.11
CA ALA A 65 -0.30 10.33 15.43
C ALA A 65 0.66 9.28 16.06
N ALA A 66 0.50 8.00 15.73
CA ALA A 66 1.42 6.95 16.19
C ALA A 66 2.75 7.00 15.41
N ILE A 67 2.70 7.32 14.11
CA ILE A 67 3.91 7.53 13.28
C ILE A 67 4.70 8.72 13.82
N GLU A 68 4.04 9.85 14.09
CA GLU A 68 4.68 11.05 14.65
C GLU A 68 5.31 10.80 16.02
N ASN A 69 4.66 9.99 16.86
CA ASN A 69 5.24 9.61 18.14
C ASN A 69 6.50 8.75 17.98
N LEU A 70 6.48 7.77 17.07
CA LEU A 70 7.65 6.96 16.77
C LEU A 70 8.81 7.83 16.26
N HIS A 71 8.52 8.75 15.34
CA HIS A 71 9.50 9.68 14.81
C HIS A 71 10.09 10.57 15.91
N SER A 72 9.24 11.24 16.70
CA SER A 72 9.65 12.12 17.80
C SER A 72 10.51 11.38 18.82
N LYS A 73 10.11 10.17 19.20
CA LYS A 73 10.87 9.32 20.13
C LYS A 73 12.24 8.99 19.57
N ARG A 74 12.30 8.57 18.30
CA ARG A 74 13.54 8.16 17.64
C ARG A 74 14.53 9.31 17.47
N VAL A 75 14.05 10.49 17.08
CA VAL A 75 14.87 11.70 16.92
C VAL A 75 15.38 12.18 18.29
N ASN A 76 14.56 12.13 19.34
CA ASN A 76 14.97 12.56 20.68
C ASN A 76 15.94 11.58 21.37
N GLU A 77 15.77 10.28 21.15
CA GLU A 77 16.61 9.27 21.80
C GLU A 77 18.05 9.24 21.25
N ASN A 78 18.30 9.76 20.02
CA ASN A 78 19.60 9.87 19.29
C ASN A 78 20.44 8.58 19.17
N LYS A 79 20.10 7.56 19.95
CA LYS A 79 20.63 6.21 19.94
C LYS A 79 19.47 5.25 19.79
N ASP A 80 19.72 4.22 19.02
CA ASP A 80 18.83 3.10 18.91
C ASP A 80 18.95 2.28 20.18
N SER A 81 18.24 1.19 20.15
CA SER A 81 18.00 0.34 21.28
C SER A 81 19.01 -0.80 21.40
N ASN A 82 19.96 -0.86 20.47
CA ASN A 82 21.25 -1.52 20.63
C ASN A 82 22.32 -0.50 21.12
N GLY A 83 21.97 0.78 21.23
CA GLY A 83 22.88 1.87 21.61
C GLY A 83 23.54 2.57 20.43
N ASP A 84 23.18 2.22 19.19
CA ASP A 84 23.77 2.71 17.96
C ASP A 84 23.22 4.09 17.62
N VAL A 85 24.09 5.04 17.28
CA VAL A 85 23.67 6.38 16.86
C VAL A 85 22.82 6.27 15.60
N LEU A 86 21.80 7.12 15.47
CA LEU A 86 20.96 7.22 14.28
C LEU A 86 21.82 7.47 13.03
N ASP A 87 22.03 6.44 12.21
CA ASP A 87 22.76 6.53 10.93
C ASP A 87 21.79 6.77 9.78
N TRP A 88 21.71 8.03 9.34
CA TRP A 88 20.85 8.43 8.22
C TRP A 88 21.28 7.86 6.86
N ASN A 89 22.51 7.35 6.72
CA ASN A 89 22.95 6.69 5.49
C ASN A 89 22.25 5.34 5.27
N LYS A 90 21.53 4.82 6.28
CA LYS A 90 20.70 3.62 6.21
C LYS A 90 19.28 3.87 5.73
N PHE A 91 18.93 5.11 5.42
CA PHE A 91 17.62 5.49 4.91
C PHE A 91 17.72 6.15 3.54
N ALA A 92 16.76 5.85 2.68
CA ALA A 92 16.69 6.47 1.36
C ALA A 92 15.25 6.72 0.88
N TYR A 93 15.04 7.87 0.27
CA TYR A 93 13.96 8.06 -0.69
C TYR A 93 14.37 7.48 -2.04
N VAL A 94 13.46 6.79 -2.71
CA VAL A 94 13.75 6.12 -3.98
C VAL A 94 12.70 6.52 -5.01
N ASN A 95 13.15 7.05 -6.15
CA ASN A 95 12.34 7.22 -7.36
C ASN A 95 12.84 6.28 -8.46
N TYR A 96 11.95 5.89 -9.36
CA TYR A 96 12.24 5.02 -10.51
C TYR A 96 11.79 5.71 -11.80
N VAL A 97 12.73 5.98 -12.69
CA VAL A 97 12.48 6.74 -13.92
C VAL A 97 12.84 5.92 -15.14
N ALA A 98 11.87 5.82 -16.06
CA ALA A 98 12.02 5.21 -17.38
C ALA A 98 11.42 6.06 -18.51
N ASP A 99 11.12 7.33 -18.21
CA ASP A 99 10.62 8.32 -19.14
C ASP A 99 11.28 9.65 -18.79
N ALA A 100 11.76 10.40 -19.79
CA ALA A 100 12.49 11.64 -19.56
C ALA A 100 11.66 12.69 -18.80
N GLU A 101 10.33 12.75 -19.02
CA GLU A 101 9.44 13.71 -18.33
C GLU A 101 9.46 13.52 -16.81
N TYR A 102 9.71 12.30 -16.34
CA TYR A 102 9.78 12.00 -14.91
C TYR A 102 11.06 12.50 -14.22
N LEU A 103 12.11 12.84 -14.98
CA LEU A 103 13.35 13.37 -14.40
C LEU A 103 13.14 14.75 -13.78
N CYS A 104 12.36 15.61 -14.44
CA CYS A 104 12.08 16.96 -13.94
C CYS A 104 11.31 16.92 -12.62
N ASN A 105 10.28 16.08 -12.52
CA ASN A 105 9.56 15.95 -11.25
C ASN A 105 10.41 15.28 -10.15
N THR A 106 11.31 14.34 -10.50
CA THR A 106 12.27 13.81 -9.54
C THR A 106 13.10 14.93 -8.92
N ASN A 107 13.58 15.86 -9.75
CA ASN A 107 14.38 17.00 -9.29
C ASN A 107 13.58 17.91 -8.35
N VAL A 108 12.34 18.25 -8.71
CA VAL A 108 11.43 19.00 -7.83
C VAL A 108 11.23 18.30 -6.48
N MET A 109 10.95 16.99 -6.47
CA MET A 109 10.78 16.21 -5.24
C MET A 109 12.06 16.18 -4.40
N PHE A 110 13.21 15.87 -5.01
CA PHE A 110 14.49 15.79 -4.31
C PHE A 110 14.88 17.13 -3.71
N LYS A 111 14.69 18.22 -4.46
CA LYS A 111 14.92 19.57 -3.96
C LYS A 111 14.04 19.88 -2.75
N LYS A 112 12.73 19.60 -2.81
CA LYS A 112 11.82 19.80 -1.65
C LYS A 112 12.24 18.98 -0.43
N LEU A 113 12.63 17.73 -0.63
CA LEU A 113 13.13 16.88 0.45
C LEU A 113 14.40 17.46 1.08
N LEU A 114 15.36 17.94 0.28
CA LEU A 114 16.57 18.60 0.79
C LEU A 114 16.23 19.90 1.55
N ASP A 115 15.37 20.74 0.97
CA ASP A 115 14.97 22.03 1.55
C ASP A 115 14.21 21.83 2.88
N SER A 116 13.46 20.73 3.03
CA SER A 116 12.82 20.33 4.29
C SER A 116 13.80 19.85 5.37
N GLY A 117 15.07 19.61 5.02
CA GLY A 117 16.11 19.19 5.94
C GLY A 117 16.25 17.68 6.14
N THR A 118 15.72 16.83 5.23
CA THR A 118 15.96 15.38 5.33
C THR A 118 17.46 15.08 5.30
N LYS A 119 17.86 14.07 6.07
CA LYS A 119 19.23 13.54 6.08
C LYS A 119 19.35 12.21 5.35
N ALA A 120 18.24 11.65 4.88
CA ALA A 120 18.23 10.42 4.09
C ALA A 120 18.94 10.62 2.74
N LYS A 121 19.34 9.50 2.12
CA LYS A 121 19.80 9.51 0.73
C LYS A 121 18.62 9.70 -0.22
N LEU A 122 18.89 10.29 -1.37
CA LEU A 122 17.93 10.48 -2.45
C LEU A 122 18.41 9.65 -3.65
N VAL A 123 17.80 8.49 -3.84
CA VAL A 123 18.25 7.50 -4.82
C VAL A 123 17.34 7.56 -6.05
N LEU A 124 17.92 7.89 -7.20
CA LEU A 124 17.26 7.78 -8.49
C LEU A 124 17.70 6.49 -9.17
N LEU A 125 16.75 5.60 -9.43
CA LEU A 125 16.95 4.48 -10.35
C LEU A 125 16.53 4.93 -11.76
N VAL A 126 17.49 4.98 -12.68
CA VAL A 126 17.25 5.38 -14.08
C VAL A 126 17.50 4.20 -15.01
N THR A 127 16.60 3.96 -15.96
CA THR A 127 16.77 2.85 -16.90
C THR A 127 17.84 3.13 -17.95
N SER A 128 18.58 2.09 -18.33
CA SER A 128 19.66 2.18 -19.34
C SER A 128 19.17 2.70 -20.69
N ASP A 129 17.97 2.29 -21.13
CA ASP A 129 17.37 2.74 -22.39
C ASP A 129 17.10 4.24 -22.44
N LEU A 130 16.74 4.86 -21.31
CA LEU A 130 16.53 6.30 -21.23
C LEU A 130 17.83 7.09 -21.44
N LEU A 131 18.98 6.50 -21.07
CA LEU A 131 20.30 7.09 -21.26
C LEU A 131 20.81 6.94 -22.71
N GLU A 132 20.39 5.87 -23.39
CA GLU A 132 20.83 5.53 -24.75
C GLU A 132 19.94 6.16 -25.83
N GLU A 133 18.62 6.09 -25.64
CA GLU A 133 17.61 6.58 -26.58
C GLU A 133 16.52 7.37 -25.81
N PRO A 134 16.76 8.67 -25.52
CA PRO A 134 15.78 9.52 -24.88
C PRO A 134 14.45 9.53 -25.64
N ASN A 135 13.34 9.46 -24.91
CA ASN A 135 12.00 9.37 -25.48
C ASN A 135 11.28 10.72 -25.62
N SER A 136 11.96 11.84 -25.31
CA SER A 136 11.47 13.20 -25.49
C SER A 136 12.62 14.16 -25.88
N ASP A 137 12.29 15.44 -26.11
CA ASP A 137 13.27 16.50 -26.41
C ASP A 137 14.07 16.96 -25.16
N ILE A 138 13.81 16.36 -23.99
CA ILE A 138 14.52 16.66 -22.74
C ILE A 138 15.96 16.15 -22.83
N ASP A 139 16.92 17.03 -22.51
CA ASP A 139 18.32 16.67 -22.36
C ASP A 139 18.54 15.86 -21.06
N VAL A 140 18.46 14.53 -21.20
CA VAL A 140 18.59 13.57 -20.08
C VAL A 140 19.92 13.75 -19.34
N GLU A 141 21.04 13.97 -20.05
CA GLU A 141 22.35 14.11 -19.40
C GLU A 141 22.39 15.38 -18.55
N ALA A 142 21.89 16.50 -19.07
CA ALA A 142 21.77 17.75 -18.32
C ALA A 142 20.87 17.56 -17.08
N LYS A 143 19.71 16.92 -17.19
CA LYS A 143 18.81 16.72 -16.02
C LYS A 143 19.42 15.82 -14.95
N LEU A 144 20.17 14.79 -15.34
CA LEU A 144 20.89 13.95 -14.38
C LEU A 144 22.03 14.71 -13.70
N GLN A 145 22.65 15.66 -14.41
CA GLN A 145 23.65 16.55 -13.82
C GLN A 145 23.00 17.52 -12.82
N ASP A 146 21.88 18.17 -13.19
CA ASP A 146 21.12 19.06 -12.30
C ASP A 146 20.73 18.34 -10.99
N LEU A 147 20.27 17.09 -11.11
CA LEU A 147 19.94 16.23 -9.96
C LEU A 147 21.14 15.98 -9.05
N LYS A 148 22.31 15.66 -9.62
CA LYS A 148 23.54 15.46 -8.83
C LYS A 148 23.98 16.74 -8.13
N GLU A 149 23.82 17.89 -8.78
CA GLU A 149 24.19 19.21 -8.25
C GLU A 149 23.31 19.66 -7.09
N LEU A 150 22.09 19.11 -6.93
CA LEU A 150 21.26 19.34 -5.74
C LEU A 150 21.99 18.99 -4.44
N SER A 151 22.74 17.89 -4.42
CA SER A 151 23.60 17.50 -3.29
C SER A 151 24.56 16.37 -3.66
N GLU A 152 25.86 16.68 -3.73
CA GLU A 152 26.93 15.73 -4.04
C GLU A 152 26.96 14.50 -3.12
N ASN A 153 26.50 14.65 -1.87
CA ASN A 153 26.61 13.62 -0.84
C ASN A 153 25.30 12.86 -0.58
N GLN A 154 24.14 13.44 -0.90
CA GLN A 154 22.84 12.81 -0.64
C GLN A 154 22.20 12.21 -1.90
N VAL A 155 22.41 12.80 -3.07
CA VAL A 155 21.82 12.31 -4.32
C VAL A 155 22.67 11.20 -4.94
N LEU A 156 22.05 10.06 -5.22
CA LEU A 156 22.68 8.88 -5.78
C LEU A 156 21.90 8.44 -7.02
N ILE A 157 22.54 8.51 -8.20
CA ILE A 157 21.95 8.05 -9.45
C ILE A 157 22.49 6.67 -9.78
N LYS A 158 21.59 5.70 -9.96
CA LYS A 158 21.92 4.32 -10.29
C LYS A 158 21.24 3.92 -11.59
N GLN A 159 22.05 3.47 -12.54
CA GLN A 159 21.55 2.87 -13.77
C GLN A 159 21.03 1.45 -13.48
N ILE A 160 19.87 1.11 -14.04
CA ILE A 160 19.25 -0.22 -13.95
C ILE A 160 18.83 -0.71 -15.33
N GLU A 161 18.78 -2.03 -15.51
CA GLU A 161 18.28 -2.62 -16.75
C GLU A 161 16.75 -2.68 -16.75
N PRO A 162 16.08 -2.12 -17.76
CA PRO A 162 14.63 -2.15 -17.87
C PRO A 162 14.10 -3.57 -18.10
N ILE A 163 12.94 -3.85 -17.50
CA ILE A 163 12.19 -5.10 -17.65
C ILE A 163 11.02 -4.87 -18.62
N TYR A 164 11.20 -5.29 -19.86
CA TYR A 164 10.18 -5.20 -20.90
C TYR A 164 9.24 -6.40 -20.92
N LYS A 165 7.94 -6.14 -20.89
CA LYS A 165 6.92 -7.17 -21.22
C LYS A 165 6.86 -7.38 -22.74
N PRO A 166 7.23 -8.57 -23.25
CA PRO A 166 7.21 -8.81 -24.69
C PRO A 166 5.79 -8.73 -25.24
N LYS A 167 5.61 -8.02 -26.37
CA LYS A 167 4.33 -7.85 -27.08
C LYS A 167 3.27 -7.04 -26.31
N ASP A 168 3.68 -6.29 -25.29
CA ASP A 168 2.85 -5.28 -24.65
C ASP A 168 3.08 -3.93 -25.34
N GLY A 169 2.04 -3.38 -25.95
CA GLY A 169 2.08 -2.09 -26.64
C GLY A 169 1.52 -0.93 -25.82
N THR A 170 1.17 -1.18 -24.55
CA THR A 170 0.64 -0.15 -23.65
C THR A 170 1.77 0.66 -23.02
N GLU A 171 1.43 1.80 -22.40
CA GLU A 171 2.37 2.57 -21.57
C GLU A 171 2.95 1.76 -20.39
N TRP A 172 2.27 0.69 -19.97
CA TRP A 172 2.64 -0.16 -18.83
C TRP A 172 3.66 -1.26 -19.17
N LYS A 173 4.18 -1.30 -20.40
CA LYS A 173 5.14 -2.32 -20.87
C LYS A 173 6.40 -2.46 -19.99
N ASN A 174 6.80 -1.38 -19.32
CA ASN A 174 7.99 -1.29 -18.45
C ASN A 174 7.65 -1.33 -16.95
N SER A 175 6.38 -1.47 -16.58
CA SER A 175 5.91 -1.40 -15.20
C SER A 175 6.68 -2.32 -14.24
N LEU A 176 7.05 -3.53 -14.68
CA LEU A 176 7.74 -4.51 -13.83
C LEU A 176 9.14 -4.07 -13.38
N SER A 177 9.77 -3.12 -14.08
CA SER A 177 11.04 -2.51 -13.65
C SER A 177 10.91 -1.82 -12.29
N LYS A 178 9.71 -1.34 -11.91
CA LYS A 178 9.45 -0.77 -10.57
C LYS A 178 9.82 -1.76 -9.47
N LEU A 179 9.70 -3.07 -9.70
CA LEU A 179 10.06 -4.08 -8.70
C LEU A 179 11.57 -4.11 -8.38
N LEU A 180 12.41 -3.47 -9.19
CA LEU A 180 13.85 -3.35 -8.92
C LEU A 180 14.16 -2.45 -7.71
N VAL A 181 13.22 -1.63 -7.24
CA VAL A 181 13.38 -0.84 -6.00
C VAL A 181 13.59 -1.73 -4.76
N PHE A 182 13.16 -3.00 -4.80
CA PHE A 182 13.39 -3.96 -3.73
C PHE A 182 14.85 -4.41 -3.61
N ASN A 183 15.70 -4.09 -4.60
CA ASN A 183 17.14 -4.40 -4.59
C ASN A 183 17.98 -3.41 -3.77
N GLU A 184 17.37 -2.40 -3.17
CA GLU A 184 18.06 -1.36 -2.40
C GLU A 184 18.52 -1.87 -1.01
N THR A 185 19.15 -3.05 -0.97
CA THR A 185 19.54 -3.85 0.20
C THR A 185 20.67 -3.26 1.05
N LEU A 186 21.24 -2.13 0.62
CA LEU A 186 22.20 -1.35 1.41
C LEU A 186 21.53 -0.51 2.50
N TYR A 187 20.22 -0.27 2.37
CA TYR A 187 19.42 0.53 3.29
C TYR A 187 18.61 -0.37 4.22
N ASP A 188 18.44 0.08 5.46
CA ASP A 188 17.58 -0.59 6.44
C ASP A 188 16.10 -0.30 6.14
N ARG A 189 15.81 0.84 5.51
CA ARG A 189 14.48 1.19 5.03
C ARG A 189 14.53 2.19 3.90
N ILE A 190 13.66 2.00 2.92
CA ILE A 190 13.43 2.95 1.84
C ILE A 190 11.97 3.43 1.85
N VAL A 191 11.77 4.66 1.37
CA VAL A 191 10.46 5.20 1.01
C VAL A 191 10.47 5.39 -0.51
N TYR A 192 9.81 4.48 -1.21
CA TYR A 192 9.56 4.64 -2.63
C TYR A 192 8.42 5.64 -2.85
N MET A 193 8.62 6.54 -3.82
CA MET A 193 7.60 7.46 -4.31
C MET A 193 7.52 7.34 -5.83
N ASP A 194 6.29 7.28 -6.35
CA ASP A 194 6.07 7.40 -7.78
C ASP A 194 6.47 8.79 -8.27
N ASN A 195 6.93 8.86 -9.51
CA ASN A 195 7.30 10.10 -10.15
C ASN A 195 6.10 10.94 -10.59
N ASP A 196 4.88 10.43 -10.44
CA ASP A 196 3.64 11.10 -10.84
C ASP A 196 2.96 11.68 -9.61
N ALA A 197 3.70 12.37 -8.76
CA ALA A 197 3.18 12.85 -7.49
C ALA A 197 3.69 14.25 -7.13
N LEU A 198 3.10 14.80 -6.08
CA LEU A 198 3.42 16.08 -5.48
C LEU A 198 3.68 15.89 -3.98
N LEU A 199 4.81 16.41 -3.51
CA LEU A 199 5.06 16.64 -2.09
C LEU A 199 4.46 17.99 -1.69
N ARG A 200 3.53 17.99 -0.74
CA ARG A 200 2.80 19.18 -0.30
C ARG A 200 3.50 19.90 0.84
N GLY A 201 3.56 21.22 0.74
CA GLY A 201 4.15 22.09 1.76
C GLY A 201 5.65 22.27 1.56
N GLU A 202 6.13 23.49 1.78
CA GLU A 202 7.52 23.89 1.50
C GLU A 202 8.56 23.23 2.43
N THR A 203 8.13 22.75 3.60
CA THR A 203 9.00 22.15 4.62
C THR A 203 8.61 20.70 4.95
N THR A 204 7.81 20.07 4.10
CA THR A 204 7.32 18.72 4.35
C THR A 204 8.28 17.67 3.78
N ASN A 205 8.68 16.73 4.62
CA ASN A 205 9.19 15.43 4.19
C ASN A 205 8.35 14.31 4.82
N LEU A 206 8.80 13.08 4.58
CA LEU A 206 8.19 11.85 5.06
C LEU A 206 9.16 11.07 5.96
N ASP A 207 10.10 11.75 6.64
CA ASP A 207 11.20 11.11 7.39
C ASP A 207 10.64 10.20 8.50
N GLU A 208 9.45 10.53 9.01
CA GLU A 208 8.73 9.74 10.00
C GLU A 208 8.46 8.30 9.56
N LEU A 209 8.34 8.05 8.24
CA LEU A 209 8.14 6.73 7.68
C LEU A 209 9.40 5.83 7.82
N PHE A 210 10.59 6.41 7.95
CA PHE A 210 11.81 5.63 8.20
C PHE A 210 11.82 4.96 9.58
N PHE A 211 10.96 5.40 10.51
CA PHE A 211 10.97 4.95 11.90
C PHE A 211 9.80 4.06 12.29
N LEU A 212 9.09 3.50 11.31
CA LEU A 212 8.21 2.36 11.56
C LEU A 212 8.96 1.23 12.30
N PRO A 213 8.29 0.34 13.04
CA PRO A 213 9.01 -0.71 13.75
C PRO A 213 9.87 -1.58 12.81
N SER A 214 11.07 -1.98 13.23
CA SER A 214 12.06 -2.66 12.35
C SER A 214 11.63 -4.04 11.86
N TYR A 215 10.61 -4.64 12.47
CA TYR A 215 10.01 -5.89 12.04
C TYR A 215 8.94 -5.72 10.95
N ILE A 216 8.59 -4.48 10.58
CA ILE A 216 7.71 -4.18 9.46
C ILE A 216 8.55 -4.15 8.19
N ASP A 217 8.28 -5.10 7.31
CA ASP A 217 8.96 -5.28 6.04
C ASP A 217 8.31 -4.46 4.91
N PHE A 218 7.00 -4.23 5.00
CA PHE A 218 6.26 -3.48 3.99
C PHE A 218 5.12 -2.68 4.62
N ALA A 219 4.99 -1.41 4.24
CA ALA A 219 3.84 -0.60 4.56
C ALA A 219 3.47 0.33 3.40
N ALA A 220 2.18 0.45 3.11
CA ALA A 220 1.67 1.34 2.07
C ALA A 220 0.22 1.75 2.40
N PRO A 221 -0.29 2.85 1.82
CA PRO A 221 -1.72 3.14 1.82
C PRO A 221 -2.51 2.03 1.11
N LEU A 222 -3.83 2.01 1.28
CA LEU A 222 -4.72 1.15 0.50
C LEU A 222 -5.30 1.89 -0.70
N THR A 223 -5.66 1.15 -1.74
CA THR A 223 -6.39 1.64 -2.92
C THR A 223 -7.86 1.97 -2.61
N TYR A 224 -8.09 2.96 -1.76
CA TYR A 224 -9.42 3.25 -1.23
C TYR A 224 -10.42 3.71 -2.28
N TRP A 225 -9.94 4.28 -3.39
CA TRP A 225 -10.75 4.73 -4.53
C TRP A 225 -11.47 3.58 -5.23
N MET A 226 -11.14 2.33 -4.89
CA MET A 226 -11.85 1.15 -5.33
C MET A 226 -13.13 0.89 -4.51
N PHE A 227 -13.30 1.56 -3.36
CA PHE A 227 -14.42 1.35 -2.46
C PHE A 227 -15.58 2.31 -2.72
N THR A 228 -16.79 1.78 -2.60
CA THR A 228 -18.01 2.58 -2.56
C THR A 228 -18.28 3.12 -1.16
N SER A 229 -19.02 4.21 -1.04
CA SER A 229 -19.45 4.75 0.27
C SER A 229 -20.22 3.71 1.10
N SER A 230 -20.97 2.81 0.47
CA SER A 230 -21.66 1.71 1.17
C SER A 230 -20.69 0.67 1.73
N LYS A 231 -19.61 0.34 1.01
CA LYS A 231 -18.56 -0.55 1.49
C LYS A 231 -17.86 0.03 2.72
N ILE A 232 -17.56 1.33 2.68
CA ILE A 232 -16.96 2.04 3.82
C ILE A 232 -17.91 2.07 5.01
N ALA A 233 -19.18 2.44 4.81
CA ALA A 233 -20.18 2.41 5.88
C ALA A 233 -20.35 1.01 6.50
N HIS A 234 -20.28 -0.05 5.68
CA HIS A 234 -20.27 -1.42 6.16
C HIS A 234 -19.03 -1.73 7.02
N ALA A 235 -17.84 -1.28 6.62
CA ALA A 235 -16.62 -1.44 7.40
C ALA A 235 -16.73 -0.77 8.79
N TYR A 236 -17.28 0.45 8.86
CA TYR A 236 -17.58 1.11 10.15
C TYR A 236 -18.57 0.31 11.01
N HIS A 237 -19.65 -0.17 10.40
CA HIS A 237 -20.64 -0.98 11.10
C HIS A 237 -20.03 -2.30 11.61
N GLU A 238 -19.16 -2.94 10.82
CA GLU A 238 -18.45 -4.17 11.19
C GLU A 238 -17.56 -3.96 12.41
N VAL A 239 -16.72 -2.92 12.40
CA VAL A 239 -15.84 -2.57 13.54
C VAL A 239 -16.67 -2.36 14.82
N ALA A 240 -17.74 -1.56 14.74
CA ALA A 240 -18.54 -1.17 15.90
C ALA A 240 -19.41 -2.31 16.44
N ASN A 241 -20.14 -3.02 15.56
CA ASN A 241 -21.25 -3.88 15.96
C ASN A 241 -20.93 -5.37 15.87
N VAL A 242 -20.11 -5.77 14.88
CA VAL A 242 -19.76 -7.19 14.66
C VAL A 242 -18.55 -7.55 15.51
N GLU A 243 -17.44 -6.87 15.30
CA GLU A 243 -16.19 -7.14 16.00
C GLU A 243 -16.14 -6.50 17.40
N LYS A 244 -16.97 -5.46 17.62
CA LYS A 244 -17.07 -4.72 18.90
C LYS A 244 -15.74 -4.11 19.32
N TRP A 245 -14.97 -3.62 18.34
CA TRP A 245 -13.77 -2.84 18.58
C TRP A 245 -14.15 -1.38 18.87
N SER A 246 -13.27 -0.64 19.54
CA SER A 246 -13.48 0.81 19.68
C SER A 246 -13.37 1.44 18.30
N THR A 247 -14.33 2.27 17.91
CA THR A 247 -14.24 3.05 16.67
C THR A 247 -13.43 4.33 16.85
N ARG A 248 -13.13 4.75 18.08
CA ARG A 248 -12.36 5.98 18.31
C ARG A 248 -10.85 5.70 18.35
N LEU A 249 -10.06 6.42 17.55
CA LEU A 249 -8.59 6.28 17.44
C LEU A 249 -7.86 6.76 18.70
N ASP A 250 -8.41 7.74 19.44
CA ASP A 250 -7.86 8.22 20.70
C ASP A 250 -7.61 7.08 21.73
N LYS A 251 -8.41 6.00 21.66
CA LYS A 251 -8.24 4.83 22.53
C LYS A 251 -7.11 3.88 22.11
N TYR A 252 -6.57 4.05 20.91
CA TYR A 252 -5.45 3.25 20.40
C TYR A 252 -4.11 3.97 20.59
N ILE A 253 -4.14 5.29 20.78
CA ILE A 253 -2.97 6.16 20.95
C ILE A 253 -3.11 6.92 22.27
N ASP A 254 -3.33 6.18 23.36
CA ASP A 254 -3.34 6.76 24.71
C ASP A 254 -1.91 6.89 25.28
N GLU A 255 -1.79 7.53 26.45
CA GLU A 255 -0.49 7.69 27.12
C GLU A 255 0.22 6.35 27.38
N SER A 256 -0.53 5.25 27.55
CA SER A 256 0.06 3.93 27.77
C SER A 256 0.69 3.37 26.49
N PHE A 257 0.05 3.58 25.34
CA PHE A 257 0.60 3.23 24.04
C PHE A 257 1.86 4.06 23.73
N LEU A 258 1.80 5.37 23.97
CA LEU A 258 2.88 6.30 23.67
C LEU A 258 4.11 6.11 24.59
N SER A 259 3.89 5.64 25.81
CA SER A 259 4.97 5.37 26.78
C SER A 259 5.55 3.95 26.69
N ALA A 260 5.01 3.10 25.81
CA ALA A 260 5.47 1.72 25.63
C ALA A 260 6.97 1.66 25.28
N LYS A 261 7.70 0.74 25.92
CA LYS A 261 9.15 0.56 25.70
C LYS A 261 9.40 -0.31 24.47
N LYS A 262 10.65 -0.42 24.01
CA LYS A 262 10.97 -1.24 22.83
C LYS A 262 10.58 -2.71 23.02
N GLU A 263 10.75 -3.24 24.22
CA GLU A 263 10.39 -4.62 24.56
C GLU A 263 8.87 -4.86 24.38
N ASP A 264 8.09 -3.78 24.29
CA ASP A 264 6.66 -3.75 24.04
C ASP A 264 6.31 -3.65 22.55
N ALA A 265 7.22 -4.00 21.62
CA ALA A 265 6.94 -4.10 20.19
C ALA A 265 5.63 -4.85 19.86
N TYR A 266 5.34 -5.90 20.65
CA TYR A 266 4.09 -6.64 20.55
C TYR A 266 2.87 -5.82 21.03
N GLN A 267 3.02 -4.99 22.08
CA GLN A 267 1.97 -4.09 22.55
C GLN A 267 1.72 -3.00 21.52
N PHE A 268 2.78 -2.49 20.89
CA PHE A 268 2.65 -1.54 19.79
C PHE A 268 1.79 -2.14 18.68
N TYR A 269 2.21 -3.25 18.06
CA TYR A 269 1.46 -3.83 16.94
C TYR A 269 0.04 -4.26 17.32
N ASN A 270 -0.13 -4.97 18.45
CA ASN A 270 -1.46 -5.42 18.88
C ASN A 270 -2.35 -4.26 19.35
N GLY A 271 -1.73 -3.17 19.80
CA GLY A 271 -2.34 -1.94 20.25
C GLY A 271 -2.95 -1.14 19.11
N LEU A 272 -2.48 -1.32 17.87
CA LEU A 272 -2.97 -0.61 16.69
C LEU A 272 -4.42 -1.03 16.28
N PRO A 273 -5.15 -0.14 15.60
CA PRO A 273 -6.42 -0.46 14.93
C PRO A 273 -6.26 -1.63 13.94
N ASN A 274 -7.30 -2.45 13.84
CA ASN A 274 -7.35 -3.54 12.86
C ASN A 274 -7.86 -3.01 11.53
N LEU A 275 -7.43 -3.58 10.42
CA LEU A 275 -8.10 -3.38 9.15
C LEU A 275 -9.46 -4.13 9.19
N PRO A 276 -10.59 -3.49 8.87
CA PRO A 276 -11.89 -4.16 8.84
C PRO A 276 -11.88 -5.37 7.90
N PRO A 277 -12.22 -6.59 8.39
CA PRO A 277 -12.18 -7.81 7.59
C PRO A 277 -12.95 -7.72 6.28
N SER A 278 -14.08 -7.03 6.25
CA SER A 278 -14.89 -6.85 5.05
C SER A 278 -14.17 -6.14 3.90
N LEU A 279 -13.06 -5.44 4.14
CA LEU A 279 -12.29 -4.78 3.08
C LEU A 279 -11.40 -5.75 2.32
N TYR A 280 -10.86 -6.77 2.97
CA TYR A 280 -9.93 -7.71 2.33
C TYR A 280 -10.48 -9.13 2.24
N LEU A 281 -11.59 -9.45 2.90
CA LEU A 281 -12.35 -10.69 2.73
C LEU A 281 -13.57 -10.41 1.84
N SER A 282 -13.98 -11.40 1.06
CA SER A 282 -15.25 -11.37 0.33
C SER A 282 -16.43 -11.44 1.30
N GLU A 283 -17.66 -11.28 0.81
CA GLU A 283 -18.88 -11.32 1.64
C GLU A 283 -19.12 -12.67 2.35
N SER A 284 -18.29 -13.70 2.08
CA SER A 284 -18.33 -14.92 2.85
C SER A 284 -17.91 -14.59 4.29
N LYS A 285 -18.84 -14.76 5.23
CA LYS A 285 -18.65 -14.44 6.67
C LYS A 285 -17.58 -15.32 7.38
N ASN A 286 -16.71 -16.00 6.64
CA ASN A 286 -15.89 -17.09 7.11
C ASN A 286 -14.44 -16.96 6.64
N ILE A 287 -13.60 -16.42 7.53
CA ILE A 287 -12.17 -16.20 7.30
C ILE A 287 -11.48 -17.51 6.86
N ALA A 288 -11.85 -18.64 7.46
CA ALA A 288 -11.23 -19.92 7.14
C ALA A 288 -11.51 -20.40 5.71
N SER A 289 -12.73 -20.20 5.20
CA SER A 289 -13.04 -20.59 3.81
C SER A 289 -12.25 -19.74 2.81
N GLU A 290 -12.11 -18.44 3.06
CA GLU A 290 -11.35 -17.56 2.16
C GLU A 290 -9.86 -17.84 2.17
N ILE A 291 -9.34 -18.15 3.35
CA ILE A 291 -7.97 -18.62 3.54
C ILE A 291 -7.71 -19.91 2.75
N LEU A 292 -8.63 -20.88 2.78
CA LEU A 292 -8.47 -22.15 2.07
C LEU A 292 -8.65 -21.97 0.55
N GLU A 293 -9.55 -21.09 0.12
CA GLU A 293 -9.74 -20.75 -1.30
C GLU A 293 -8.52 -20.04 -1.90
N SER A 294 -7.91 -19.11 -1.16
CA SER A 294 -6.76 -18.33 -1.64
C SER A 294 -5.46 -19.14 -1.78
N THR A 295 -5.41 -20.35 -1.19
CA THR A 295 -4.18 -21.17 -1.07
C THR A 295 -4.28 -22.51 -1.80
N SER A 296 -5.46 -22.93 -2.24
CA SER A 296 -5.67 -24.23 -2.89
C SER A 296 -5.62 -24.12 -4.42
N THR A 297 -4.73 -24.90 -5.05
CA THR A 297 -4.65 -25.05 -6.52
C THR A 297 -5.71 -26.00 -7.09
N ILE A 298 -6.39 -26.77 -6.23
CA ILE A 298 -7.33 -27.84 -6.58
C ILE A 298 -8.59 -27.74 -5.70
N SER A 299 -9.21 -26.55 -5.62
CA SER A 299 -10.57 -26.47 -5.08
C SER A 299 -11.58 -26.70 -6.22
N LEU A 300 -12.32 -27.80 -6.12
CA LEU A 300 -13.45 -28.06 -7.01
C LEU A 300 -14.56 -27.01 -6.78
N SER A 301 -14.66 -26.47 -5.56
CA SER A 301 -15.59 -25.39 -5.24
C SER A 301 -15.16 -24.07 -5.87
N SER A 302 -13.86 -23.75 -5.95
CA SER A 302 -13.36 -22.56 -6.66
C SER A 302 -13.55 -22.66 -8.18
N THR A 303 -13.41 -23.87 -8.75
CA THR A 303 -13.66 -24.12 -10.17
C THR A 303 -15.15 -23.95 -10.51
N VAL A 304 -16.05 -24.49 -9.70
CA VAL A 304 -17.51 -24.33 -9.89
C VAL A 304 -17.96 -22.90 -9.56
N LYS A 305 -17.47 -22.28 -8.49
CA LYS A 305 -17.70 -20.85 -8.21
C LYS A 305 -17.18 -19.96 -9.32
N SER A 306 -16.04 -20.27 -9.95
CA SER A 306 -15.54 -19.48 -11.09
C SER A 306 -16.47 -19.47 -12.30
N LEU A 307 -17.32 -20.50 -12.45
CA LEU A 307 -18.35 -20.60 -13.49
C LEU A 307 -19.61 -19.79 -13.18
N TYR A 308 -19.88 -19.49 -11.89
CA TYR A 308 -21.05 -18.75 -11.42
C TYR A 308 -20.71 -17.41 -10.74
N ALA A 309 -19.43 -17.07 -10.61
CA ALA A 309 -18.98 -15.84 -9.99
C ALA A 309 -19.25 -14.67 -10.95
N THR A 310 -20.33 -13.95 -10.68
CA THR A 310 -20.45 -12.55 -11.06
C THR A 310 -19.32 -11.79 -10.38
N LYS A 311 -18.20 -11.63 -11.09
CA LYS A 311 -16.99 -10.93 -10.65
C LYS A 311 -17.33 -9.47 -10.28
N ASN A 312 -17.43 -9.17 -8.99
CA ASN A 312 -16.98 -7.89 -8.46
C ASN A 312 -15.58 -8.09 -7.85
N LYS A 313 -14.58 -8.31 -8.73
CA LYS A 313 -13.17 -8.41 -8.31
C LYS A 313 -12.60 -7.07 -7.80
N ASN A 314 -13.35 -5.98 -7.96
CA ASN A 314 -12.90 -4.62 -7.70
C ASN A 314 -13.15 -4.15 -6.25
N ASP A 315 -13.83 -4.93 -5.41
CA ASP A 315 -14.24 -4.48 -4.07
C ASP A 315 -13.31 -4.94 -2.93
N VAL A 316 -12.12 -5.48 -3.26
CA VAL A 316 -11.13 -5.99 -2.29
C VAL A 316 -9.96 -5.02 -2.20
N ALA A 317 -9.58 -4.68 -0.97
CA ALA A 317 -8.45 -3.84 -0.66
C ALA A 317 -7.16 -4.37 -1.27
N LYS A 318 -6.38 -3.45 -1.83
CA LYS A 318 -5.00 -3.66 -2.27
C LYS A 318 -4.13 -2.58 -1.66
N PHE A 319 -2.86 -2.86 -1.44
CA PHE A 319 -1.87 -1.84 -1.20
C PHE A 319 -1.67 -1.01 -2.47
N ALA A 320 -1.62 0.30 -2.29
CA ALA A 320 -1.16 1.25 -3.29
C ALA A 320 0.32 1.00 -3.63
N SER A 321 0.71 1.22 -4.89
CA SER A 321 2.11 1.11 -5.36
C SER A 321 2.71 2.46 -5.77
N ASP A 322 2.00 3.55 -5.46
CA ASP A 322 2.47 4.94 -5.63
C ASP A 322 3.35 5.42 -4.47
N LEU A 323 3.13 4.95 -3.24
CA LEU A 323 4.00 5.19 -2.09
C LEU A 323 4.17 3.91 -1.28
N MET A 324 5.42 3.48 -1.09
CA MET A 324 5.74 2.24 -0.39
C MET A 324 6.90 2.43 0.57
N VAL A 325 6.72 2.00 1.81
CA VAL A 325 7.79 1.90 2.80
C VAL A 325 8.25 0.45 2.83
N ILE A 326 9.49 0.23 2.40
CA ILE A 326 10.04 -1.12 2.17
C ILE A 326 11.25 -1.28 3.07
N LYS A 327 11.35 -2.45 3.73
CA LYS A 327 12.61 -2.96 4.27
C LYS A 327 13.21 -3.91 3.23
N PRO A 328 14.22 -3.47 2.47
CA PRO A 328 14.78 -4.30 1.42
C PRO A 328 15.38 -5.59 1.98
N SER A 329 15.30 -6.66 1.20
CA SER A 329 15.84 -7.97 1.57
C SER A 329 16.38 -8.67 0.33
N GLN A 330 17.63 -9.11 0.40
CA GLN A 330 18.26 -9.83 -0.71
C GLN A 330 17.48 -11.10 -1.06
N GLU A 331 17.01 -11.85 -0.05
CA GLU A 331 16.23 -13.08 -0.27
C GLU A 331 14.91 -12.80 -1.01
N LEU A 332 14.22 -11.71 -0.64
CA LEU A 332 12.99 -11.30 -1.31
C LEU A 332 13.30 -10.82 -2.73
N PHE A 333 14.34 -10.01 -2.92
CA PHE A 333 14.72 -9.52 -4.23
C PHE A 333 15.14 -10.65 -5.17
N ASP A 334 15.91 -11.62 -4.69
CA ASP A 334 16.28 -12.80 -5.46
C ASP A 334 15.03 -13.56 -5.92
N THR A 335 14.02 -13.69 -5.05
CA THR A 335 12.72 -14.30 -5.40
C THR A 335 11.98 -13.47 -6.45
N ILE A 336 11.94 -12.14 -6.29
CA ILE A 336 11.32 -11.23 -7.25
C ILE A 336 11.96 -11.39 -8.64
N TYR A 337 13.30 -11.35 -8.69
CA TYR A 337 14.06 -11.34 -9.93
C TYR A 337 14.08 -12.70 -10.63
N THR A 338 14.29 -13.79 -9.88
CA THR A 338 14.49 -15.13 -10.46
C THR A 338 13.19 -15.88 -10.72
N ASP A 339 12.10 -15.52 -10.03
CA ASP A 339 10.82 -16.23 -10.12
C ASP A 339 9.64 -15.31 -10.48
N LEU A 340 9.37 -14.26 -9.70
CA LEU A 340 8.16 -13.46 -9.90
C LEU A 340 8.14 -12.70 -11.23
N ILE A 341 9.22 -12.02 -11.59
CA ILE A 341 9.34 -11.30 -12.86
C ILE A 341 9.21 -12.27 -14.05
N PRO A 342 10.02 -13.35 -14.18
CA PRO A 342 9.90 -14.30 -15.28
C PRO A 342 8.51 -14.92 -15.45
N ARG A 343 7.83 -15.23 -14.34
CA ARG A 343 6.45 -15.76 -14.36
C ARG A 343 5.43 -14.75 -14.92
N ASN A 344 5.58 -13.47 -14.58
CA ASN A 344 4.60 -12.43 -14.92
C ASN A 344 4.91 -11.71 -16.24
N LEU A 345 6.12 -11.80 -16.78
CA LEU A 345 6.47 -11.30 -18.12
C LEU A 345 5.57 -11.88 -19.22
N LYS A 346 5.18 -13.15 -19.09
CA LYS A 346 4.35 -13.87 -20.08
C LYS A 346 2.85 -13.67 -19.89
N ARG A 347 2.43 -13.09 -18.77
CA ARG A 347 1.01 -12.90 -18.43
C ARG A 347 0.54 -11.55 -18.96
N LYS A 348 -0.56 -11.56 -19.72
CA LYS A 348 -1.26 -10.34 -20.15
C LYS A 348 -1.83 -9.60 -18.94
N GLU A 349 -1.83 -8.28 -18.98
CA GLU A 349 -2.48 -7.42 -17.98
C GLU A 349 -2.01 -7.72 -16.54
N LYS A 350 -0.69 -7.95 -16.40
CA LYS A 350 -0.03 -8.14 -15.10
C LYS A 350 1.13 -7.17 -14.99
N TYR A 351 0.92 -6.12 -14.19
CA TYR A 351 1.86 -5.02 -14.00
C TYR A 351 2.40 -5.03 -12.56
N ASP A 352 3.20 -4.03 -12.18
CA ASP A 352 3.84 -3.94 -10.86
C ASP A 352 2.84 -4.12 -9.71
N MET A 353 1.74 -3.37 -9.74
CA MET A 353 0.72 -3.40 -8.70
C MET A 353 0.09 -4.78 -8.54
N ASP A 354 -0.12 -5.51 -9.65
CA ASP A 354 -0.64 -6.87 -9.60
C ASP A 354 0.33 -7.84 -8.95
N VAL A 355 1.63 -7.76 -9.30
CA VAL A 355 2.65 -8.64 -8.71
C VAL A 355 2.79 -8.36 -7.22
N ILE A 356 2.83 -7.07 -6.83
CA ILE A 356 2.87 -6.63 -5.44
C ILE A 356 1.67 -7.19 -4.68
N ASN A 357 0.44 -7.07 -5.21
CA ASN A 357 -0.77 -7.40 -4.44
C ASN A 357 -1.27 -8.84 -4.59
N GLU A 358 -0.84 -9.60 -5.58
CA GLU A 358 -1.32 -10.97 -5.78
C GLU A 358 -0.26 -12.04 -5.49
N GLU A 359 1.02 -11.70 -5.64
CA GLU A 359 2.13 -12.64 -5.47
C GLU A 359 2.96 -12.33 -4.21
N MET A 360 3.09 -11.07 -3.79
CA MET A 360 3.93 -10.67 -2.64
C MET A 360 3.12 -10.35 -1.37
N TYR A 361 2.19 -9.40 -1.45
CA TYR A 361 1.47 -8.81 -0.32
C TYR A 361 -0.05 -8.90 -0.48
N ASP A 362 -0.54 -10.06 -0.94
CA ASP A 362 -1.96 -10.38 -0.95
C ASP A 362 -2.51 -10.43 0.48
N LEU A 363 -3.39 -9.48 0.84
CA LEU A 363 -3.93 -9.33 2.19
C LEU A 363 -4.59 -10.61 2.72
N LYS A 364 -5.27 -11.40 1.86
CA LYS A 364 -5.89 -12.67 2.27
C LYS A 364 -4.82 -13.72 2.58
N LYS A 365 -3.81 -13.83 1.70
CA LYS A 365 -2.71 -14.80 1.89
C LYS A 365 -1.83 -14.42 3.08
N ILE A 366 -1.62 -13.14 3.34
CA ILE A 366 -0.87 -12.66 4.51
C ILE A 366 -1.47 -13.25 5.79
N ILE A 367 -2.78 -13.14 6.02
CA ILE A 367 -3.42 -13.66 7.23
C ILE A 367 -3.25 -15.17 7.34
N TYR A 368 -3.41 -15.90 6.23
CA TYR A 368 -3.16 -17.33 6.23
C TYR A 368 -1.73 -17.67 6.67
N TYR A 369 -0.72 -17.06 6.03
CA TYR A 369 0.67 -17.34 6.31
C TYR A 369 1.07 -16.89 7.71
N GLN A 370 0.59 -15.73 8.16
CA GLN A 370 0.75 -15.27 9.54
C GLN A 370 0.21 -16.29 10.53
N PHE A 371 -1.05 -16.72 10.36
CA PHE A 371 -1.67 -17.70 11.25
C PHE A 371 -0.92 -19.05 11.23
N LYS A 372 -0.50 -19.51 10.05
CA LYS A 372 0.27 -20.74 9.88
C LYS A 372 1.65 -20.66 10.54
N LEU A 373 2.36 -19.55 10.37
CA LEU A 373 3.67 -19.29 11.00
C LEU A 373 3.52 -19.16 12.51
N PHE A 374 2.54 -18.41 12.97
CA PHE A 374 2.21 -18.28 14.39
C PHE A 374 1.90 -19.63 15.05
N LYS A 375 1.18 -20.53 14.38
CA LYS A 375 0.96 -21.89 14.90
C LYS A 375 2.26 -22.65 15.18
N LYS A 376 3.30 -22.43 14.35
CA LYS A 376 4.62 -23.07 14.46
C LYS A 376 5.54 -22.34 15.44
N LEU A 377 5.66 -21.02 15.31
CA LEU A 377 6.64 -20.19 16.00
C LEU A 377 6.14 -19.67 17.36
N LYS A 378 4.81 -19.63 17.57
CA LYS A 378 4.16 -19.12 18.78
C LYS A 378 4.68 -17.72 19.15
N LYS A 379 5.44 -17.59 20.23
CA LYS A 379 5.96 -16.30 20.71
C LYS A 379 7.06 -15.70 19.83
N ALA A 380 7.66 -16.51 18.95
CA ALA A 380 8.67 -16.04 18.00
C ALA A 380 8.06 -15.53 16.68
N PHE A 381 6.74 -15.66 16.50
CA PHE A 381 6.07 -15.09 15.33
C PHE A 381 6.02 -13.57 15.45
N VAL A 382 6.32 -12.89 14.34
CA VAL A 382 6.23 -11.44 14.21
C VAL A 382 5.53 -11.13 12.88
N PRO A 383 4.49 -10.28 12.87
CA PRO A 383 3.86 -9.79 11.64
C PRO A 383 4.75 -8.72 11.02
N ASN A 384 4.65 -8.54 9.71
CA ASN A 384 5.61 -7.72 8.97
C ASN A 384 4.98 -6.74 7.98
N VAL A 385 3.67 -6.50 8.05
CA VAL A 385 2.98 -5.53 7.20
C VAL A 385 2.18 -4.51 8.02
N LEU A 386 2.07 -3.29 7.49
CA LEU A 386 1.19 -2.24 8.03
C LEU A 386 0.47 -1.50 6.91
N VAL A 387 -0.76 -1.06 7.19
CA VAL A 387 -1.49 -0.11 6.35
C VAL A 387 -1.19 1.31 6.82
N LEU A 388 -0.69 2.15 5.92
CA LEU A 388 -0.42 3.56 6.18
C LEU A 388 -1.69 4.40 6.07
N PRO A 389 -1.75 5.54 6.77
CA PRO A 389 -2.90 6.40 6.73
C PRO A 389 -2.95 7.17 5.41
N ALA A 390 -4.07 7.05 4.72
CA ALA A 390 -4.15 7.51 3.35
C ALA A 390 -4.46 9.01 3.23
N ARG A 391 -4.98 9.63 4.29
CA ARG A 391 -5.17 11.09 4.36
C ARG A 391 -3.83 11.81 4.16
N GLU A 392 -2.78 11.34 4.82
CA GLU A 392 -1.44 11.93 4.76
C GLU A 392 -0.64 11.45 3.54
N TYR A 393 -0.71 10.14 3.22
CA TYR A 393 0.23 9.53 2.26
C TYR A 393 -0.41 8.88 1.03
N GLY A 394 -1.73 8.86 0.91
CA GLY A 394 -2.43 8.09 -0.13
C GLY A 394 -3.37 8.90 -1.02
N LEU A 395 -3.41 10.24 -0.89
CA LEU A 395 -4.36 11.07 -1.64
C LEU A 395 -4.11 10.95 -3.14
N LEU A 396 -5.14 10.60 -3.90
CA LEU A 396 -5.17 10.80 -5.34
C LEU A 396 -5.77 12.17 -5.65
N SER A 397 -5.15 12.93 -6.53
CA SER A 397 -5.71 14.18 -7.08
C SER A 397 -7.16 13.99 -7.58
N GLY A 398 -7.43 12.91 -8.32
CA GLY A 398 -8.78 12.58 -8.80
C GLY A 398 -9.81 12.34 -7.68
N SER A 399 -9.37 12.07 -6.45
CA SER A 399 -10.28 11.98 -5.29
C SER A 399 -10.83 13.34 -4.86
N LEU A 400 -10.11 14.43 -5.10
CA LEU A 400 -10.61 15.79 -4.87
C LEU A 400 -11.74 16.16 -5.84
N ARG A 401 -11.84 15.45 -6.96
CA ARG A 401 -12.94 15.60 -7.95
C ARG A 401 -14.05 14.58 -7.76
N ASN A 402 -13.94 13.69 -6.77
CA ASN A 402 -14.90 12.62 -6.54
C ASN A 402 -15.42 12.65 -5.10
N PRO A 403 -16.59 13.27 -4.85
CA PRO A 403 -17.12 13.42 -3.50
C PRO A 403 -17.40 12.10 -2.77
N LYS A 404 -17.51 10.98 -3.49
CA LYS A 404 -17.66 9.64 -2.88
C LYS A 404 -16.44 9.21 -2.07
N HIS A 405 -15.29 9.84 -2.31
CA HIS A 405 -14.04 9.58 -1.60
C HIS A 405 -13.85 10.48 -0.36
N TYR A 406 -14.69 11.49 -0.15
CA TYR A 406 -14.50 12.48 0.91
C TYR A 406 -14.64 11.88 2.31
N ASP A 407 -15.62 11.00 2.49
CA ASP A 407 -15.77 10.23 3.73
C ASP A 407 -14.52 9.44 4.06
N PHE A 408 -13.76 9.00 3.07
CA PHE A 408 -12.50 8.33 3.32
C PHE A 408 -11.40 9.32 3.72
N LEU A 409 -11.24 10.42 2.99
CA LEU A 409 -10.21 11.43 3.27
C LEU A 409 -10.38 12.12 4.63
N LYS A 410 -11.61 12.18 5.14
CA LYS A 410 -11.94 12.70 6.47
C LYS A 410 -11.40 11.83 7.61
N HIS A 411 -11.04 10.57 7.35
CA HIS A 411 -10.59 9.65 8.38
C HIS A 411 -9.19 9.11 8.10
N ASP A 412 -8.37 9.09 9.15
CA ASP A 412 -7.00 8.58 9.15
C ASP A 412 -6.95 7.06 8.85
N CYS A 413 -7.80 6.27 9.54
CA CYS A 413 -7.90 4.81 9.40
C CYS A 413 -9.32 4.36 9.05
N ILE A 414 -9.46 3.43 8.11
CA ILE A 414 -10.77 2.95 7.64
C ILE A 414 -11.50 2.21 8.75
N GLY A 415 -12.75 2.57 9.00
CA GLY A 415 -13.59 1.98 10.05
C GLY A 415 -13.39 2.63 11.43
N TYR A 416 -12.58 3.68 11.52
CA TYR A 416 -12.30 4.41 12.74
C TYR A 416 -12.50 5.93 12.55
N TYR A 417 -12.75 6.60 13.67
CA TYR A 417 -12.90 8.04 13.78
C TYR A 417 -11.80 8.56 14.70
N ASP A 418 -11.14 9.65 14.34
CA ASP A 418 -10.07 10.25 15.13
C ASP A 418 -10.55 10.98 16.40
N GLY A 419 -11.85 10.93 16.70
CA GLY A 419 -12.44 11.62 17.84
C GLY A 419 -12.66 13.12 17.58
N ILE A 420 -12.28 13.64 16.41
CA ILE A 420 -12.61 14.98 15.91
C ILE A 420 -14.08 15.02 15.45
N GLU A 421 -14.99 14.25 16.06
CA GLU A 421 -16.37 14.12 15.56
C GLU A 421 -17.18 15.43 15.70
N LYS A 422 -16.75 16.36 16.57
CA LYS A 422 -17.40 17.67 16.64
C LYS A 422 -17.03 18.59 15.48
N ASP A 423 -15.85 18.44 14.89
CA ASP A 423 -15.34 19.35 13.86
C ASP A 423 -15.17 18.65 12.49
N ALA A 424 -14.67 17.42 12.38
CA ALA A 424 -14.33 16.73 11.13
C ALA A 424 -15.52 16.37 10.23
N LYS A 425 -16.73 16.18 10.79
CA LYS A 425 -17.95 16.03 9.97
C LYS A 425 -18.27 17.32 9.19
N ASN A 426 -17.89 18.45 9.75
CA ASN A 426 -18.08 19.79 9.17
C ASN A 426 -16.78 20.38 8.60
N GLU A 427 -15.64 19.72 8.80
CA GLU A 427 -14.34 20.15 8.27
C GLU A 427 -14.34 19.87 6.78
N LYS A 428 -14.00 20.92 6.03
CA LYS A 428 -14.03 20.88 4.58
C LYS A 428 -12.81 20.13 4.06
N ILE A 429 -12.94 19.54 2.88
CA ILE A 429 -11.86 18.73 2.29
C ILE A 429 -10.60 19.57 2.05
N GLU A 430 -10.74 20.83 1.64
CA GLU A 430 -9.60 21.74 1.48
C GLU A 430 -8.81 21.93 2.78
N ASP A 431 -9.48 22.04 3.93
CA ASP A 431 -8.84 22.27 5.23
C ASP A 431 -8.10 21.00 5.66
N ILE A 432 -8.72 19.83 5.45
CA ILE A 432 -8.13 18.53 5.76
C ILE A 432 -6.88 18.29 4.92
N VAL A 433 -6.97 18.56 3.62
CA VAL A 433 -5.84 18.37 2.69
C VAL A 433 -4.72 19.35 3.00
N ALA A 434 -5.03 20.63 3.24
CA ALA A 434 -4.03 21.64 3.58
C ALA A 434 -3.32 21.35 4.89
N LYS A 435 -4.01 20.77 5.87
CA LYS A 435 -3.48 20.52 7.21
C LYS A 435 -2.69 19.22 7.31
N TRP A 436 -3.16 18.16 6.65
CA TRP A 436 -2.66 16.80 6.91
C TRP A 436 -1.97 16.16 5.71
N ASN A 437 -2.35 16.48 4.47
CA ASN A 437 -1.80 15.76 3.33
C ASN A 437 -0.33 16.15 3.10
N LYS A 438 0.53 15.13 2.97
CA LYS A 438 1.96 15.29 2.68
C LYS A 438 2.32 14.85 1.26
N TYR A 439 1.62 13.84 0.75
CA TYR A 439 1.87 13.24 -0.56
C TYR A 439 0.56 13.10 -1.35
N THR A 440 0.55 13.59 -2.59
CA THR A 440 -0.56 13.46 -3.55
C THR A 440 -0.09 12.82 -4.84
N HIS A 441 -0.71 11.73 -5.26
CA HIS A 441 -0.44 11.09 -6.56
C HIS A 441 -1.42 11.58 -7.63
N PHE A 442 -0.90 11.90 -8.83
CA PHE A 442 -1.67 12.38 -9.97
C PHE A 442 -2.35 11.20 -10.69
N SER A 443 -3.64 11.02 -10.44
CA SER A 443 -4.46 9.97 -11.05
C SER A 443 -5.83 10.53 -11.45
N ASP A 444 -5.89 11.17 -12.62
CA ASP A 444 -7.01 12.00 -13.06
C ASP A 444 -7.73 11.52 -14.33
N TYR A 445 -7.61 10.23 -14.70
CA TYR A 445 -8.23 9.68 -15.91
C TYR A 445 -9.69 10.14 -16.08
N PRO A 446 -10.08 10.61 -17.28
CA PRO A 446 -9.34 10.58 -18.56
C PRO A 446 -8.39 11.75 -18.78
N MET A 447 -8.19 12.64 -17.80
CA MET A 447 -7.21 13.72 -17.94
C MET A 447 -5.79 13.17 -17.97
N GLY A 448 -4.93 13.83 -18.73
CA GLY A 448 -3.51 13.54 -18.78
C GLY A 448 -2.80 13.97 -17.49
N LYS A 449 -1.51 13.69 -17.44
CA LYS A 449 -0.64 14.14 -16.35
C LYS A 449 -0.40 15.66 -16.43
N PRO A 450 -0.11 16.33 -15.30
CA PRO A 450 -0.02 17.79 -15.26
C PRO A 450 1.00 18.42 -16.22
N TRP A 451 2.14 17.76 -16.47
CA TRP A 451 3.20 18.28 -17.38
C TRP A 451 2.84 18.22 -18.88
N TYR A 452 1.68 17.65 -19.25
CA TYR A 452 1.18 17.72 -20.63
C TYR A 452 0.38 18.99 -20.92
N TYR A 453 0.25 19.90 -19.94
CA TYR A 453 -0.51 21.13 -20.06
C TYR A 453 0.42 22.34 -19.98
N ASP A 454 0.34 23.24 -20.97
CA ASP A 454 1.16 24.45 -21.02
C ASP A 454 0.62 25.56 -20.12
N LYS A 455 -0.70 25.56 -19.85
CA LYS A 455 -1.35 26.62 -19.08
C LYS A 455 -2.31 26.09 -18.05
N SER A 456 -2.45 26.86 -16.97
CA SER A 456 -3.39 26.54 -15.91
C SER A 456 -4.86 26.50 -16.32
N ASP A 457 -5.18 27.11 -17.46
CA ASP A 457 -6.53 27.24 -17.98
C ASP A 457 -6.89 26.07 -18.91
N ASP A 458 -5.92 25.21 -19.24
CA ASP A 458 -6.14 24.03 -20.08
C ASP A 458 -6.79 22.87 -19.29
N PHE A 459 -6.99 23.06 -17.98
CA PHE A 459 -7.66 22.11 -17.10
C PHE A 459 -8.74 22.78 -16.23
N GLU A 460 -9.98 22.28 -16.34
CA GLU A 460 -11.08 22.69 -15.49
C GLU A 460 -11.47 21.58 -14.51
N CYS A 461 -11.70 21.96 -13.25
CA CYS A 461 -12.21 21.04 -12.25
C CYS A 461 -13.71 20.87 -12.41
N GLU A 462 -14.12 19.76 -13.03
CA GLU A 462 -15.53 19.40 -13.16
C GLU A 462 -15.93 18.36 -12.12
N ILE A 463 -16.88 18.72 -11.24
CA ILE A 463 -17.51 17.77 -10.32
C ILE A 463 -18.99 17.69 -10.67
N LYS A 464 -19.48 16.49 -11.00
CA LYS A 464 -20.86 16.26 -11.45
C LYS A 464 -21.89 16.41 -10.33
N ASP A 465 -21.49 16.16 -9.09
CA ASP A 465 -22.33 16.22 -7.91
C ASP A 465 -21.97 17.48 -7.09
N ASN A 466 -22.76 18.56 -7.20
CA ASN A 466 -22.53 19.79 -6.43
C ASN A 466 -22.92 19.58 -4.96
N LEU A 467 -21.93 19.25 -4.12
CA LEU A 467 -22.04 19.20 -2.66
C LEU A 467 -21.30 20.39 -2.04
N GLU A 468 -21.59 20.75 -0.80
CA GLU A 468 -21.01 21.93 -0.14
C GLU A 468 -19.47 21.92 -0.11
N ASP A 469 -18.85 20.74 -0.01
CA ASP A 469 -17.39 20.55 0.04
C ASP A 469 -16.71 20.56 -1.35
N THR A 470 -17.46 20.63 -2.46
CA THR A 470 -16.88 20.41 -3.80
C THR A 470 -16.15 21.61 -4.36
N GLU A 471 -16.59 22.83 -4.03
CA GLU A 471 -15.92 24.05 -4.49
C GLU A 471 -14.50 24.16 -3.92
N GLY A 472 -14.34 23.92 -2.61
CA GLY A 472 -13.03 23.97 -1.95
C GLY A 472 -12.10 22.85 -2.39
N ALA A 473 -12.62 21.63 -2.56
CA ALA A 473 -11.86 20.53 -3.13
C ALA A 473 -11.38 20.83 -4.57
N CYS A 474 -12.22 21.46 -5.40
CA CYS A 474 -11.82 21.90 -6.74
C CYS A 474 -10.73 22.98 -6.71
N LYS A 475 -10.84 23.96 -5.81
CA LYS A 475 -9.78 24.97 -5.62
C LYS A 475 -8.46 24.34 -5.21
N THR A 476 -8.51 23.35 -4.32
CA THR A 476 -7.34 22.59 -3.88
C THR A 476 -6.72 21.84 -5.06
N TRP A 477 -7.54 21.10 -5.82
CA TRP A 477 -7.07 20.37 -7.00
C TRP A 477 -6.43 21.29 -8.05
N GLN A 478 -7.05 22.43 -8.35
CA GLN A 478 -6.50 23.43 -9.27
C GLN A 478 -5.19 24.02 -8.75
N HIS A 479 -5.11 24.29 -7.44
CA HIS A 479 -3.88 24.76 -6.81
C HIS A 479 -2.76 23.74 -6.99
N ASP A 480 -3.01 22.44 -6.82
CA ASP A 480 -1.99 21.40 -6.94
C ASP A 480 -1.45 21.26 -8.35
N PHE A 481 -2.34 21.30 -9.35
CA PHE A 481 -1.94 21.28 -10.75
C PHE A 481 -1.13 22.53 -11.11
N ARG A 482 -1.56 23.72 -10.67
CA ARG A 482 -0.81 24.97 -10.91
C ARG A 482 0.54 24.99 -10.23
N ALA A 483 0.60 24.59 -8.96
CA ALA A 483 1.84 24.53 -8.20
C ALA A 483 2.82 23.54 -8.84
N PHE A 484 2.32 22.37 -9.24
CA PHE A 484 3.12 21.40 -9.96
C PHE A 484 3.69 21.96 -11.26
N ILE A 485 2.85 22.53 -12.14
CA ILE A 485 3.29 23.05 -13.43
C ILE A 485 4.33 24.16 -13.24
N SER A 486 4.09 25.08 -12.31
CA SER A 486 5.04 26.16 -12.03
C SER A 486 6.39 25.65 -11.51
N GLU A 487 6.41 24.62 -10.66
CA GLU A 487 7.64 24.00 -10.17
C GLU A 487 8.33 23.18 -11.26
N TYR A 488 7.56 22.52 -12.12
CA TYR A 488 8.03 21.73 -13.25
C TYR A 488 8.70 22.61 -14.32
N GLU A 489 8.05 23.70 -14.72
CA GLU A 489 8.57 24.69 -15.68
C GLU A 489 9.86 25.37 -15.19
N ALA A 490 10.02 25.52 -13.86
CA ALA A 490 11.24 26.07 -13.30
C ALA A 490 12.45 25.13 -13.47
N VAL A 491 12.22 23.85 -13.79
CA VAL A 491 13.25 22.82 -13.88
C VAL A 491 13.43 22.26 -15.29
N CYS A 492 12.40 22.21 -16.15
CA CYS A 492 12.41 21.36 -17.36
C CYS A 492 12.84 22.02 -18.70
#